data_AF-A0AB38R4I9-F1
#
_entry.id   AF-A0AB38R4I9-F1
#
_cell.length_a   1.000
_cell.length_b   1.000
_cell.length_c   1.000
_cell.angle_alpha   90.00
_cell.angle_beta   90.00
_cell.angle_gamma   90.00
#
_symmetry.space_group_name_H-M   'P 1'
#
loop_
_entity.id
_entity.type
_entity.pdbx_description
1 polymer ?
#
loop_
_entity_poly.entity_id
_entity_poly.type
_entity_poly.pdbx_seq_one_letter_code
_entity_poly.pdbx_strand_id
1 'polypeptide(L)'
;MLVQSVRQHILQQHMVNAYPEPSDMTTEEKVAMKKREERKEKILNHKVAGEMYTNGNPRKWKELVLYKFNAVYREEMTLQQLLDYLKRNNITFNQSEKLVIYPIREFLLYIAKEVGKDLNV
;
A
#
# COMPACT_ATOMS: atom_id res chain seq x y z
N MET A 1 7.14 33.91 -18.16
CA MET A 1 6.52 32.92 -17.26
C MET A 1 5.08 32.61 -17.70
N LEU A 2 4.87 31.89 -18.81
CA LEU A 2 3.51 31.51 -19.26
C LEU A 2 3.39 30.04 -19.74
N VAL A 3 4.49 29.35 -20.02
CA VAL A 3 4.46 27.97 -20.55
C VAL A 3 4.17 26.91 -19.48
N GLN A 4 4.50 27.18 -18.21
CA GLN A 4 4.23 26.23 -17.11
C GLN A 4 2.74 26.18 -16.72
N SER A 5 2.01 27.28 -16.88
CA SER A 5 0.58 27.37 -16.52
C SER A 5 -0.29 26.52 -17.46
N VAL A 6 -0.04 26.58 -18.77
CA VAL A 6 -0.82 25.79 -19.76
C VAL A 6 -0.54 24.30 -19.60
N ARG A 7 0.70 23.90 -19.30
CA ARG A 7 1.05 22.50 -19.04
C ARG A 7 0.35 21.95 -17.80
N GLN A 8 0.24 22.73 -16.73
CA GLN A 8 -0.52 22.30 -15.55
C GLN A 8 -2.03 22.24 -15.80
N HIS A 9 -2.56 23.13 -16.64
CA HIS A 9 -3.98 23.12 -16.99
C HIS A 9 -4.36 21.94 -17.90
N ILE A 10 -3.50 21.58 -18.87
CA ILE A 10 -3.67 20.38 -19.70
C ILE A 10 -3.56 19.10 -18.86
N LEU A 11 -2.64 19.07 -17.88
CA LEU A 11 -2.55 17.94 -16.96
C LEU A 11 -3.78 17.83 -16.05
N GLN A 12 -4.34 18.95 -15.58
CA GLN A 12 -5.58 18.91 -14.77
C GLN A 12 -6.80 18.44 -15.57
N GLN A 13 -6.95 18.81 -16.84
CA GLN A 13 -8.10 18.38 -17.64
C GLN A 13 -8.02 16.90 -18.07
N HIS A 14 -6.82 16.33 -18.19
CA HIS A 14 -6.66 14.89 -18.49
C HIS A 14 -6.57 13.97 -17.27
N MET A 15 -6.34 14.50 -16.07
CA MET A 15 -6.26 13.68 -14.84
C MET A 15 -7.62 13.40 -14.16
N VAL A 16 -8.74 13.87 -14.73
CA VAL A 16 -10.08 13.59 -14.18
C VAL A 16 -10.52 12.14 -14.45
N ASN A 17 -9.95 11.45 -15.45
CA ASN A 17 -10.34 10.08 -15.81
C ASN A 17 -9.13 9.11 -15.84
N ALA A 18 -8.42 8.96 -14.72
CA ALA A 18 -7.33 7.98 -14.62
C ALA A 18 -7.83 6.52 -14.48
N TYR A 19 -9.14 6.31 -14.44
CA TYR A 19 -9.77 5.00 -14.46
C TYR A 19 -10.86 5.02 -15.55
N PRO A 20 -10.82 4.11 -16.54
CA PRO A 20 -11.92 3.99 -17.49
C PRO A 20 -13.21 3.67 -16.73
N GLU A 21 -14.30 4.31 -17.11
CA GLU A 21 -15.62 3.99 -16.56
C GLU A 21 -15.94 2.51 -16.83
N PRO A 22 -16.61 1.78 -15.91
CA PRO A 22 -16.84 0.34 -16.06
C PRO A 22 -17.57 -0.09 -17.34
N SER A 23 -18.25 0.83 -18.03
CA SER A 23 -18.88 0.63 -19.34
C SER A 23 -17.87 0.41 -20.46
N ASP A 24 -16.67 0.98 -20.35
CA ASP A 24 -15.71 1.11 -21.45
C ASP A 24 -14.59 0.06 -21.40
N MET A 25 -14.52 -0.72 -20.31
CA MET A 25 -13.52 -1.77 -20.14
C MET A 25 -13.83 -3.05 -20.92
N THR A 26 -12.80 -3.65 -21.52
CA THR A 26 -12.90 -4.98 -22.13
C THR A 26 -13.19 -6.05 -21.07
N THR A 27 -13.64 -7.23 -21.51
CA THR A 27 -13.87 -8.37 -20.62
C THR A 27 -12.58 -8.76 -19.89
N GLU A 28 -11.44 -8.74 -20.58
CA GLU A 28 -10.12 -9.05 -20.02
C GLU A 28 -9.73 -8.04 -18.93
N GLU A 29 -9.96 -6.75 -19.16
CA GLU A 29 -9.69 -5.69 -18.19
C GLU A 29 -10.56 -5.84 -16.94
N LYS A 30 -11.86 -6.13 -17.12
CA LYS A 30 -12.78 -6.40 -16.00
C LYS A 30 -12.31 -7.60 -15.17
N VAL A 31 -11.89 -8.68 -15.82
CA VAL A 31 -11.36 -9.87 -15.15
C VAL A 31 -10.05 -9.55 -14.42
N ALA A 32 -9.15 -8.79 -15.02
CA ALA A 32 -7.89 -8.39 -14.40
C ALA A 32 -8.11 -7.49 -13.17
N MET A 33 -9.02 -6.52 -13.28
CA MET A 33 -9.40 -5.64 -12.17
C MET A 33 -10.01 -6.43 -11.01
N LYS A 34 -10.92 -7.36 -11.30
CA LYS A 34 -11.52 -8.24 -10.28
C LYS A 34 -10.45 -9.06 -9.55
N LYS A 35 -9.55 -9.71 -10.29
CA LYS A 35 -8.43 -10.48 -9.71
C LYS A 35 -7.52 -9.61 -8.85
N ARG A 36 -7.31 -8.35 -9.23
CA ARG A 36 -6.50 -7.40 -8.47
C ARG A 36 -7.16 -7.05 -7.14
N GLU A 37 -8.45 -6.75 -7.13
CA GLU A 37 -9.19 -6.45 -5.90
C GLU A 37 -9.32 -7.67 -4.99
N GLU A 38 -9.58 -8.86 -5.55
CA GLU A 38 -9.57 -10.11 -4.78
C GLU A 38 -8.22 -10.37 -4.10
N ARG A 39 -7.11 -10.14 -4.81
CA ARG A 39 -5.77 -10.27 -4.23
C ARG A 39 -5.53 -9.24 -3.13
N LYS A 40 -5.92 -7.98 -3.36
CA LYS A 40 -5.80 -6.92 -2.36
C LYS A 40 -6.59 -7.26 -1.10
N GLU A 41 -7.81 -7.76 -1.24
CA GLU A 41 -8.64 -8.14 -0.10
C GLU A 41 -8.06 -9.35 0.66
N LYS A 42 -7.56 -10.35 -0.07
CA LYS A 42 -6.80 -11.47 0.52
C LYS A 42 -5.60 -10.97 1.32
N ILE A 43 -4.84 -10.01 0.78
CA ILE A 43 -3.70 -9.39 1.45
C ILE A 43 -4.15 -8.70 2.75
N LEU A 44 -5.14 -7.82 2.68
CA LEU A 44 -5.56 -7.03 3.85
C LEU A 44 -6.21 -7.87 4.96
N ASN A 45 -6.83 -9.00 4.61
CA ASN A 45 -7.47 -9.91 5.57
C ASN A 45 -6.53 -10.98 6.13
N HIS A 46 -5.28 -11.06 5.65
CA HIS A 46 -4.30 -11.99 6.21
C HIS A 46 -4.02 -11.68 7.67
N LYS A 47 -4.20 -12.66 8.56
CA LYS A 47 -3.91 -12.51 9.99
C LYS A 47 -2.40 -12.55 10.23
N VAL A 48 -1.90 -11.55 10.96
CA VAL A 48 -0.49 -11.39 11.29
C VAL A 48 -0.30 -11.55 12.79
N ALA A 49 0.72 -12.30 13.20
CA ALA A 49 1.04 -12.42 14.62
C ALA A 49 1.50 -11.07 15.19
N GLY A 50 0.95 -10.66 16.34
CA GLY A 50 1.28 -9.37 16.94
C GLY A 50 0.51 -8.16 16.40
N GLU A 51 -0.58 -8.36 15.65
CA GLU A 51 -1.50 -7.27 15.24
C GLU A 51 -1.92 -6.35 16.40
N MET A 52 -2.10 -6.94 17.58
CA MET A 52 -2.44 -6.24 18.82
C MET A 52 -1.38 -5.25 19.31
N TYR A 53 -0.17 -5.25 18.75
CA TYR A 53 0.88 -4.27 19.09
C TYR A 53 0.59 -2.87 18.53
N THR A 54 -0.30 -2.81 17.54
CA THR A 54 -0.87 -1.58 17.00
C THR A 54 -2.26 -1.35 17.60
N ASN A 55 -2.59 -0.10 17.92
CA ASN A 55 -3.91 0.24 18.44
C ASN A 55 -4.93 0.39 17.30
N GLY A 56 -6.19 0.07 17.60
CA GLY A 56 -7.31 0.28 16.69
C GLY A 56 -7.46 -0.82 15.64
N ASN A 57 -8.00 -0.46 14.47
CA ASN A 57 -8.30 -1.42 13.41
C ASN A 57 -7.01 -1.89 12.70
N PRO A 58 -6.66 -3.19 12.74
CA PRO A 58 -5.47 -3.73 12.09
C PRO A 58 -5.42 -3.47 10.57
N ARG A 59 -6.59 -3.36 9.92
CA ARG A 59 -6.67 -3.11 8.47
C ARG A 59 -6.04 -1.77 8.08
N LYS A 60 -6.11 -0.75 8.95
CA LYS A 60 -5.58 0.59 8.65
C LYS A 60 -4.06 0.60 8.46
N TRP A 61 -3.31 -0.03 9.36
CA TRP A 61 -1.85 -0.07 9.20
C TRP A 61 -1.45 -0.97 8.03
N LYS A 62 -2.19 -2.04 7.76
CA LYS A 62 -1.95 -2.92 6.60
C LYS A 62 -2.14 -2.20 5.28
N GLU A 63 -3.18 -1.37 5.15
CA GLU A 63 -3.40 -0.54 3.95
C GLU A 63 -2.21 0.40 3.70
N LEU A 64 -1.69 1.03 4.76
CA LEU A 64 -0.52 1.92 4.69
C LEU A 64 0.77 1.15 4.33
N VAL A 65 0.99 -0.02 4.92
CA VAL A 65 2.14 -0.88 4.60
C VAL A 65 2.06 -1.36 3.16
N LEU A 66 0.90 -1.83 2.70
CA LEU A 66 0.68 -2.24 1.30
C LEU A 66 0.94 -1.08 0.34
N TYR A 67 0.48 0.13 0.67
CA TYR A 67 0.73 1.33 -0.11
C TYR A 67 2.24 1.65 -0.24
N LYS A 68 3.03 1.39 0.81
CA LYS A 68 4.50 1.62 0.82
C LYS A 68 5.34 0.42 0.43
N PHE A 69 4.74 -0.74 0.18
CA PHE A 69 5.47 -1.98 -0.13
C PHE A 69 6.51 -1.81 -1.24
N ASN A 70 6.16 -1.15 -2.35
CA ASN A 70 7.10 -0.98 -3.46
C ASN A 70 8.31 -0.11 -3.11
N ALA A 71 8.16 0.86 -2.20
CA ALA A 71 9.28 1.68 -1.75
C ALA A 71 10.23 0.86 -0.86
N VAL A 72 9.68 0.02 0.01
CA VAL A 72 10.47 -0.92 0.82
C VAL A 72 11.17 -1.95 -0.06
N TYR A 73 10.46 -2.54 -1.01
CA TYR A 73 11.00 -3.54 -1.94
C TYR A 73 12.15 -3.00 -2.80
N ARG A 74 12.10 -1.71 -3.19
CA ARG A 74 13.18 -1.05 -3.94
C ARG A 74 14.27 -0.46 -3.05
N GLU A 75 14.24 -0.74 -1.74
CA GLU A 75 15.17 -0.19 -0.75
C GLU A 75 15.17 1.34 -0.65
N GLU A 76 14.14 2.00 -1.17
CA GLU A 76 13.91 3.46 -1.07
C GLU A 76 13.36 3.86 0.31
N MET A 77 12.90 2.89 1.09
CA MET A 77 12.33 3.07 2.43
C MET A 77 12.76 1.94 3.36
N THR A 78 13.47 2.29 4.43
CA THR A 78 13.81 1.36 5.50
C THR A 78 12.59 1.01 6.36
N LEU A 79 12.65 -0.09 7.12
CA LEU A 79 11.59 -0.43 8.08
C LEU A 79 11.36 0.67 9.13
N GLN A 80 12.43 1.33 9.58
CA GLN A 80 12.28 2.44 10.54
C GLN A 80 11.50 3.61 9.94
N GLN A 81 11.83 4.02 8.70
CA GLN A 81 11.09 5.07 7.99
C GLN A 81 9.63 4.68 7.73
N LEU A 82 9.36 3.38 7.53
CA LEU A 82 7.99 2.87 7.44
C LEU A 82 7.24 3.02 8.77
N LEU A 83 7.87 2.68 9.91
CA LEU A 83 7.25 2.91 11.24
C LEU A 83 6.96 4.40 11.47
N ASP A 84 7.88 5.29 11.12
CA ASP A 84 7.68 6.74 11.21
C ASP A 84 6.55 7.21 10.27
N TYR A 85 6.44 6.62 9.07
CA TYR A 85 5.31 6.86 8.17
C TYR A 85 3.99 6.44 8.79
N LEU A 86 3.90 5.26 9.41
CA LEU A 86 2.68 4.81 10.10
C LEU A 86 2.27 5.77 11.22
N LYS A 87 3.23 6.20 12.05
CA LYS A 87 2.99 7.16 13.12
C LYS A 87 2.46 8.51 12.60
N ARG A 88 3.07 9.06 11.55
CA ARG A 88 2.60 10.29 10.89
C ARG A 88 1.20 10.16 10.29
N ASN A 89 0.75 8.93 10.02
CA ASN A 89 -0.60 8.62 9.55
C ASN A 89 -1.52 8.13 10.69
N ASN A 90 -1.26 8.58 11.92
CA ASN A 90 -2.09 8.33 13.11
C ASN A 90 -2.21 6.86 13.54
N ILE A 91 -1.27 6.00 13.14
CA ILE A 91 -1.14 4.68 13.74
C ILE A 91 -0.36 4.82 15.05
N THR A 92 -0.97 4.40 16.16
CA THR A 92 -0.31 4.38 17.46
C THR A 92 0.04 2.95 17.85
N PHE A 93 1.16 2.81 18.56
CA PHE A 93 1.67 1.53 19.03
C PHE A 93 1.47 1.44 20.54
N ASN A 94 1.09 0.26 21.04
CA ASN A 94 1.06 -0.02 22.47
C ASN A 94 2.25 -0.88 22.93
N GLN A 95 3.13 -1.26 22.00
CA GLN A 95 4.41 -1.89 22.25
C GLN A 95 5.57 -1.02 21.73
N SER A 96 6.79 -1.34 22.16
CA SER A 96 8.00 -0.72 21.62
C SER A 96 8.15 -0.97 20.12
N GLU A 97 8.78 -0.05 19.40
CA GLU A 97 9.03 -0.20 17.95
C GLU A 97 9.81 -1.48 17.62
N LYS A 98 10.73 -1.88 18.52
CA LYS A 98 11.50 -3.13 18.41
C LYS A 98 10.60 -4.37 18.38
N LEU A 99 9.41 -4.31 18.96
CA LEU A 99 8.41 -5.38 18.91
C LEU A 99 7.43 -5.19 17.75
N VAL A 100 7.02 -3.96 17.47
CA VAL A 100 6.10 -3.63 16.37
C VAL A 100 6.71 -3.97 15.01
N ILE A 101 8.04 -3.91 14.86
CA ILE A 101 8.69 -4.23 13.59
C ILE A 101 8.43 -5.67 13.11
N TYR A 102 8.18 -6.62 14.02
CA TYR A 102 7.92 -8.02 13.68
C TYR A 102 6.63 -8.21 12.87
N PRO A 103 5.43 -7.79 13.34
CA PRO A 103 4.21 -7.90 12.54
C PRO A 103 4.31 -7.14 11.22
N ILE A 104 4.97 -5.97 11.19
CA ILE A 104 5.15 -5.20 9.96
C ILE A 104 6.02 -5.96 8.95
N ARG A 105 7.13 -6.57 9.41
CA ARG A 105 8.02 -7.39 8.58
C ARG A 105 7.31 -8.64 8.06
N GLU A 106 6.61 -9.37 8.94
CA GLU A 106 5.82 -10.56 8.56
C GLU A 106 4.82 -10.21 7.46
N PHE A 107 4.11 -9.08 7.61
CA PHE A 107 3.15 -8.63 6.62
C PHE A 107 3.79 -8.25 5.28
N LEU A 108 4.94 -7.58 5.30
CA LEU A 108 5.71 -7.27 4.08
C LEU A 108 6.14 -8.54 3.32
N LEU A 109 6.63 -9.56 4.05
CA LEU A 109 6.98 -10.85 3.47
C LEU A 109 5.75 -11.56 2.88
N TYR A 110 4.61 -11.46 3.56
CA TYR A 110 3.35 -11.99 3.03
C TYR A 110 2.92 -11.29 1.74
N ILE A 111 2.99 -9.96 1.68
CA ILE A 111 2.72 -9.19 0.44
C ILE A 111 3.65 -9.67 -0.68
N ALA A 112 4.96 -9.77 -0.41
CA ALA A 112 5.96 -10.22 -1.38
C ALA A 112 5.60 -11.56 -2.00
N LYS A 113 5.22 -12.54 -1.15
CA LYS A 113 4.73 -13.86 -1.57
C LYS A 113 3.49 -13.75 -2.48
N GLU A 114 2.50 -12.96 -2.10
CA GLU A 114 1.25 -12.81 -2.87
C GLU A 114 1.44 -12.08 -4.22
N VAL A 115 2.51 -11.29 -4.36
CA VAL A 115 2.85 -10.61 -5.63
C VAL A 115 3.98 -11.30 -6.40
N GLY A 116 4.48 -12.44 -5.92
CA GLY A 116 5.55 -13.21 -6.58
C GLY A 116 6.89 -12.50 -6.59
N LYS A 117 7.20 -11.71 -5.56
CA LYS A 117 8.49 -11.06 -5.36
C LYS A 117 9.24 -11.71 -4.21
N ASP A 118 10.57 -11.72 -4.30
CA ASP A 118 11.44 -12.05 -3.19
C ASP A 118 11.85 -10.77 -2.48
N LEU A 119 11.66 -10.70 -1.16
CA LEU A 119 11.89 -9.50 -0.37
C LEU A 119 12.88 -9.81 0.75
N ASN A 120 14.00 -9.09 0.78
CA ASN A 120 14.99 -9.18 1.82
C ASN A 120 14.84 -7.99 2.77
N VAL A 121 14.23 -8.20 3.94
CA VAL A 121 13.89 -7.15 4.92
C VAL A 121 14.15 -7.54 6.35
#